data_AF-A0AAJ5JZF1-F1
#
_entry.id   AF-A0AAJ5JZF1-F1
#
_cell.length_a   1.000
_cell.length_b   1.000
_cell.length_c   1.000
_cell.angle_alpha   90.00
_cell.angle_beta   90.00
_cell.angle_gamma   90.00
#
_symmetry.space_group_name_H-M   'P 1'
#
loop_
_entity.id
_entity.type
_entity.pdbx_description
1 polymer ?
#
loop_
_entity_poly.entity_id
_entity_poly.type
_entity_poly.pdbx_seq_one_letter_code
_entity_poly.pdbx_strand_id
1 'polypeptide(L)'
;MGQLKHTQDVPHHYAQRVRTCYGPHATYVSITLRRRTASLRVTDEAGEPIEPRDDASYEDLLGLLDDALAWGGPGHFTLMGRPAPAPLSPPEVSHPLLPW
;
A
#
# COMPACT_ATOMS: atom_id res chain seq x y z
N MET A 1 -19.98 1.39 9.36
CA MET A 1 -18.99 0.54 10.05
C MET A 1 -18.12 -0.15 9.01
N GLY A 2 -16.98 0.43 8.66
CA GLY A 2 -16.01 -0.16 7.72
C GLY A 2 -14.67 -0.25 8.43
N GLN A 3 -14.50 -1.30 9.21
CA GLN A 3 -13.28 -1.59 9.97
C GLN A 3 -12.12 -1.75 8.98
N LEU A 4 -11.20 -0.78 8.94
CA LEU A 4 -9.94 -0.86 8.21
C LEU A 4 -9.14 -2.04 8.82
N LYS A 5 -9.31 -3.22 8.22
CA LYS A 5 -8.71 -4.47 8.68
C LYS A 5 -7.22 -4.45 8.38
N HIS A 6 -6.45 -4.54 9.47
CA HIS A 6 -5.12 -5.14 9.59
C HIS A 6 -4.03 -4.59 8.68
N THR A 7 -3.24 -3.66 9.23
CA THR A 7 -1.87 -3.40 8.78
C THR A 7 -1.02 -4.61 9.15
N GLN A 8 -0.85 -5.55 8.22
CA GLN A 8 0.03 -6.71 8.42
C GLN A 8 1.45 -6.36 7.93
N ASP A 9 2.46 -6.75 8.71
CA ASP A 9 3.88 -6.54 8.39
C ASP A 9 4.35 -7.57 7.37
N VAL A 10 4.86 -7.13 6.22
CA VAL A 10 5.35 -8.04 5.17
C VAL A 10 6.67 -8.72 5.57
N PRO A 11 6.98 -9.90 5.02
CA PRO A 11 8.32 -10.48 5.14
C PRO A 11 9.41 -9.53 4.65
N HIS A 12 10.55 -9.49 5.34
CA HIS A 12 11.67 -8.60 5.02
C HIS A 12 12.16 -8.74 3.57
N HIS A 13 12.23 -9.97 3.05
CA HIS A 13 12.64 -10.24 1.67
C HIS A 13 11.69 -9.59 0.65
N TYR A 14 10.38 -9.62 0.93
CA TYR A 14 9.37 -9.01 0.08
C TYR A 14 9.51 -7.48 0.09
N ALA A 15 9.69 -6.87 1.26
CA ALA A 15 9.94 -5.43 1.37
C ALA A 15 11.20 -4.98 0.59
N GLN A 16 12.26 -5.77 0.62
CA GLN A 16 13.46 -5.49 -0.18
C GLN A 16 13.19 -5.55 -1.68
N ARG A 17 12.48 -6.58 -2.16
CA ARG A 17 12.12 -6.70 -3.58
C ARG A 17 11.26 -5.52 -4.06
N VAL A 18 10.28 -5.10 -3.25
CA VAL A 18 9.46 -3.92 -3.58
C VAL A 18 10.32 -2.67 -3.69
N ARG A 19 11.27 -2.45 -2.78
CA ARG A 19 12.19 -1.31 -2.85
C ARG A 19 13.15 -1.36 -4.02
N THR A 20 13.54 -2.56 -4.46
CA THR A 20 14.34 -2.70 -5.68
C THR A 20 13.53 -2.26 -6.91
N CYS A 21 12.25 -2.62 -7.00
CA CYS A 21 11.41 -2.33 -8.17
C CYS A 21 10.79 -0.92 -8.16
N TYR A 22 10.46 -0.37 -6.98
CA TYR A 22 9.75 0.92 -6.83
C TYR A 22 10.61 2.00 -6.16
N GLY A 23 11.84 1.67 -5.77
CA GLY A 23 12.75 2.60 -5.11
C GLY A 23 12.64 2.62 -3.57
N PRO A 24 13.58 3.31 -2.90
CA PRO A 24 13.73 3.27 -1.45
C PRO A 24 12.58 3.93 -0.68
N HIS A 25 11.80 4.79 -1.34
CA HIS A 25 10.67 5.51 -0.74
C HIS A 25 9.39 4.67 -0.63
N ALA A 26 9.38 3.46 -1.21
CA ALA A 26 8.26 2.54 -1.09
C ALA A 26 7.99 2.19 0.38
N THR A 27 6.76 2.51 0.83
CA THR A 27 6.37 2.38 2.23
C THR A 27 5.13 1.50 2.41
N TYR A 28 4.12 1.64 1.54
CA TYR A 28 2.91 0.82 1.61
C TYR A 28 2.65 0.07 0.31
N VAL A 29 2.03 -1.10 0.42
CA VAL A 29 1.60 -1.91 -0.70
C VAL A 29 0.13 -2.24 -0.53
N SER A 30 -0.67 -1.96 -1.56
CA SER A 30 -2.09 -2.32 -1.62
C SER A 30 -2.31 -3.32 -2.75
N ILE A 31 -2.91 -4.46 -2.42
CA ILE A 31 -3.34 -5.46 -3.39
C ILE A 31 -4.85 -5.42 -3.48
N THR A 32 -5.36 -5.10 -4.67
CA THR A 32 -6.79 -5.13 -4.94
C THR A 32 -7.10 -6.24 -5.93
N LEU A 33 -8.06 -7.10 -5.59
CA LEU A 33 -8.60 -8.10 -6.50
C LEU A 33 -9.98 -7.65 -7.01
N ARG A 34 -10.13 -7.47 -8.32
CA ARG A 34 -11.43 -7.19 -8.96
C ARG A 34 -11.75 -8.27 -9.97
N ARG A 35 -12.80 -9.05 -9.71
CA ARG A 35 -13.24 -10.21 -10.51
C ARG A 35 -12.12 -11.26 -10.65
N ARG A 36 -11.25 -11.11 -11.67
CA ARG A 36 -10.12 -12.00 -11.99
C ARG A 36 -8.81 -11.24 -12.21
N THR A 37 -8.79 -9.94 -11.91
CA THR A 37 -7.61 -9.09 -12.09
C THR A 37 -7.11 -8.67 -10.72
N ALA A 38 -5.87 -9.03 -10.42
CA ALA A 38 -5.16 -8.53 -9.27
C ALA A 38 -4.34 -7.30 -9.68
N SER A 39 -4.29 -6.30 -8.81
CA SER A 39 -3.54 -5.07 -9.03
C SER A 39 -2.75 -4.74 -7.77
N LEU A 40 -1.47 -4.45 -7.94
CA LEU A 40 -0.56 -4.02 -6.90
C LEU A 40 -0.30 -2.53 -7.05
N ARG A 41 -0.54 -1.78 -5.98
CA ARG A 41 -0.25 -0.35 -5.90
C ARG A 41 0.74 -0.12 -4.78
N VAL A 42 1.86 0.52 -5.09
CA VAL A 42 2.87 0.92 -4.10
C VAL A 42 2.73 2.42 -3.85
N THR A 43 2.84 2.84 -2.61
CA THR A 43 2.80 4.26 -2.25
C THR A 43 3.94 4.61 -1.29
N ASP A 44 4.27 5.89 -1.24
CA ASP A 44 5.23 6.45 -0.28
C ASP A 44 4.61 6.66 1.10
N GLU A 45 5.38 7.31 2.00
CA GLU A 45 4.93 7.65 3.35
C GLU A 45 3.78 8.65 3.39
N ALA A 46 3.63 9.50 2.37
CA ALA A 46 2.52 10.45 2.23
C ALA A 46 1.25 9.80 1.65
N GLY A 47 1.36 8.56 1.16
CA GLY A 47 0.27 7.84 0.49
C GLY A 47 0.19 8.13 -1.02
N GLU A 48 1.18 8.82 -1.57
CA GLU A 48 1.26 9.13 -3.00
C GLU A 48 1.69 7.87 -3.78
N PRO A 49 1.07 7.59 -4.95
CA PRO A 49 1.43 6.44 -5.76
C PRO A 49 2.85 6.56 -6.30
N ILE A 50 3.60 5.47 -6.19
CA ILE A 50 4.94 5.33 -6.77
C ILE A 50 4.84 4.42 -8.00
N GLU A 51 5.38 4.89 -9.12
CA GLU A 51 5.52 4.08 -10.32
C GLU A 51 6.72 3.14 -10.20
N PRO A 52 6.65 1.93 -10.79
CA PRO A 52 7.82 1.07 -10.85
C PRO A 52 8.94 1.76 -11.65
N ARG A 53 10.19 1.49 -11.29
CA ARG A 53 11.35 2.03 -11.98
C ARG A 53 11.44 1.52 -13.41
N ASP A 54 12.02 2.31 -14.31
CA ASP A 54 12.21 1.94 -15.72
C ASP A 54 13.04 0.66 -15.92
N ASP A 55 13.94 0.34 -14.98
CA ASP A 55 14.77 -0.86 -15.00
C ASP A 55 14.13 -2.10 -14.36
N ALA A 56 12.92 -1.97 -13.80
CA ALA A 56 12.19 -3.10 -13.24
C ALA A 56 11.64 -4.00 -14.35
N SER A 57 12.01 -5.27 -14.34
CA SER A 57 11.51 -6.21 -15.34
C SER A 57 10.04 -6.56 -15.06
N TYR A 58 9.29 -6.89 -16.12
CA TYR A 58 7.91 -7.34 -15.97
C TYR A 58 7.80 -8.63 -15.12
N GLU A 59 8.78 -9.52 -15.20
CA GLU A 59 8.85 -10.75 -14.39
C GLU A 59 9.03 -10.44 -12.91
N ASP A 60 9.84 -9.44 -12.57
CA ASP A 60 10.01 -8.99 -11.18
C ASP A 60 8.70 -8.44 -10.61
N LEU A 61 7.99 -7.62 -11.40
CA LEU A 61 6.70 -7.03 -11.01
C LEU A 61 5.61 -8.10 -10.83
N LEU A 62 5.57 -9.11 -11.71
CA LEU A 62 4.66 -10.25 -11.55
C LEU A 62 5.02 -11.09 -10.33
N GLY A 63 6.32 -11.34 -10.09
CA GLY A 63 6.79 -12.07 -8.91
C GLY A 63 6.42 -11.37 -7.61
N LEU A 64 6.44 -10.03 -7.58
CA LEU A 64 5.91 -9.27 -6.44
C LEU A 64 4.42 -9.52 -6.24
N LEU A 65 3.62 -9.49 -7.31
CA LEU A 65 2.19 -9.74 -7.19
C LEU A 65 1.89 -11.16 -6.69
N ASP A 66 2.62 -12.16 -7.17
CA ASP A 66 2.47 -13.57 -6.77
C ASP A 66 2.82 -13.78 -5.29
N ASP A 67 3.98 -13.30 -4.85
CA ASP A 67 4.41 -13.34 -3.44
C ASP A 67 3.35 -12.73 -2.51
N ALA A 68 2.81 -11.59 -2.93
CA ALA A 68 1.88 -10.82 -2.14
C ALA A 68 0.50 -11.50 -2.05
N LEU A 69 0.06 -12.14 -3.14
CA LEU A 69 -1.13 -12.99 -3.15
C LEU A 69 -0.93 -14.26 -2.30
N ALA A 70 0.25 -14.88 -2.35
CA ALA A 70 0.58 -16.07 -1.57
C ALA A 70 0.63 -15.79 -0.06
N TRP A 71 1.08 -14.59 0.32
CA TRP A 71 1.29 -14.25 1.72
C TRP A 71 0.02 -13.82 2.47
N GLY A 72 -0.86 -13.01 1.85
CA GLY A 72 -2.01 -12.46 2.56
C GLY A 72 -3.27 -12.22 1.72
N GLY A 73 -3.19 -12.43 0.40
CA GLY A 73 -4.29 -12.09 -0.51
C GLY A 73 -4.57 -10.57 -0.59
N PRO A 74 -5.75 -10.14 -1.06
CA PRO A 74 -6.06 -8.72 -1.22
C PRO A 74 -6.10 -8.00 0.14
N GLY A 75 -5.36 -6.89 0.25
CA GLY A 75 -5.17 -6.17 1.51
C GLY A 75 -4.24 -4.96 1.39
N HIS A 76 -4.01 -4.28 2.50
CA HIS A 76 -3.07 -3.16 2.61
C HIS A 76 -1.97 -3.51 3.61
N PHE A 77 -0.72 -3.38 3.20
CA PHE A 77 0.44 -3.90 3.89
C PHE A 77 1.50 -2.83 4.07
N THR A 78 2.21 -2.87 5.19
CA THR A 78 3.32 -1.95 5.48
C THR A 78 4.65 -2.64 5.22
N LEU A 79 5.59 -1.92 4.59
CA LEU A 79 6.95 -2.40 4.30
C LEU A 79 7.95 -2.08 5.42
N MET A 80 7.54 -1.32 6.44
CA MET A 80 8.42 -0.74 7.46
C MET A 80 8.08 -1.20 8.89
N GLY A 81 7.11 -2.11 9.07
CA GLY A 81 6.56 -2.43 10.40
C GLY A 81 5.95 -1.23 11.12
N ARG A 82 5.73 -0.12 10.40
CA ARG A 82 5.09 1.10 10.90
C ARG A 82 3.67 1.17 10.36
N PRO A 83 2.68 1.43 11.20
CA PRO A 83 1.31 1.63 10.72
C PRO A 83 1.30 2.77 9.71
N ALA A 84 0.54 2.61 8.63
CA ALA A 84 0.30 3.70 7.69
C ALA A 84 -0.20 4.93 8.45
N PRO A 85 0.20 6.17 8.09
CA PRO A 85 -0.39 7.34 8.68
C PRO A 85 -1.90 7.20 8.50
N ALA A 86 -2.64 7.48 9.58
CA ALA A 86 -4.09 7.52 9.50
C ALA A 86 -4.45 8.32 8.24
N PRO A 87 -5.40 7.85 7.42
CA PRO A 87 -5.83 8.59 6.24
C PRO A 87 -6.05 10.02 6.71
N LEU A 88 -5.41 11.00 6.05
CA LEU A 88 -5.62 12.41 6.33
C LEU A 88 -7.12 12.58 6.49
N SER A 89 -7.57 12.80 7.74
CA SER A 89 -8.98 13.05 8.00
C SER A 89 -9.40 14.09 6.97
N PRO A 90 -10.52 13.91 6.25
CA PRO A 90 -11.03 15.00 5.43
C PRO A 90 -11.02 16.24 6.33
N PRO A 91 -10.60 17.42 5.83
CA PRO A 91 -10.46 18.60 6.66
C PRO A 91 -11.72 18.69 7.50
N GLU A 92 -11.57 18.63 8.83
CA GLU A 92 -12.69 18.84 9.72
C GLU A 92 -13.26 20.17 9.29
N VAL A 93 -14.39 20.12 8.58
CA VAL A 93 -15.17 21.31 8.31
C VAL A 93 -15.64 21.70 9.70
N SER A 94 -14.85 22.56 10.34
CA SER A 94 -15.25 23.37 11.47
C SER A 94 -16.41 24.21 10.98
N HIS A 95 -17.61 23.62 10.95
CA HIS A 95 -18.81 24.41 11.06
C HIS A 95 -18.83 24.87 12.51
N PRO A 96 -18.64 26.18 12.79
CA PRO A 96 -19.04 26.67 14.09
C PRO A 96 -20.53 26.36 14.22
N LEU A 97 -20.88 25.54 15.22
CA LEU A 97 -22.23 25.49 15.73
C LEU A 97 -22.54 26.89 16.24
N LEU A 98 -23.10 27.74 15.38
CA LEU A 98 -23.78 28.94 15.82
C LEU A 98 -24.97 28.46 16.66
N PRO A 99 -25.06 28.85 17.95
CA PRO A 99 -26.32 28.72 18.65
C PRO A 99 -27.31 29.72 18.02
N TRP A 100 -28.58 29.60 18.42
CA TRP A 100 -29.79 30.32 18.00
C TRP A 100 -30.61 29.58 16.94
#